data_AF-A0A518GC59-F1
#
_entry.id   AF-A0A518GC59-F1
#
_cell.length_a   1.000
_cell.length_b   1.000
_cell.length_c   1.000
_cell.angle_alpha   90.00
_cell.angle_beta   90.00
_cell.angle_gamma   90.00
#
_symmetry.space_group_name_H-M   'P 1'
#
loop_
_entity.id
_entity.type
_entity.pdbx_description
1 polymer ?
#
loop_
_entity_poly.entity_id
_entity_poly.type
_entity_poly.pdbx_seq_one_letter_code
_entity_poly.pdbx_strand_id
1 'polypeptide(L)' 'MNVLIEILNEILDDAGRETVSVLSPNLRLKEDLGMDSLEMAVLTVKLEAMTGVDVFANGVVRTIGEIQEQLSA' A
#
# COMPACT_ATOMS: atom_id res chain seq x y z
N MET A 1 -5.67 -9.03 -11.60
CA MET A 1 -5.81 -8.94 -10.13
C MET A 1 -4.75 -7.97 -9.66
N ASN A 2 -5.12 -6.84 -9.06
CA ASN A 2 -4.16 -5.81 -8.67
C ASN A 2 -3.64 -6.17 -7.27
N VAL A 3 -2.47 -6.82 -7.16
CA VAL A 3 -1.88 -7.33 -5.91
C VAL A 3 -1.87 -6.27 -4.80
N LEU A 4 -1.66 -5.00 -5.16
CA LEU A 4 -1.70 -3.87 -4.24
C LEU A 4 -3.06 -3.69 -3.54
N ILE A 5 -4.17 -3.88 -4.26
CA ILE A 5 -5.53 -3.79 -3.69
C ILE A 5 -5.74 -4.89 -2.66
N GLU A 6 -5.30 -6.11 -2.97
CA GLU A 6 -5.47 -7.26 -2.09
C GLU A 6 -4.74 -7.06 -0.77
N ILE A 7 -3.46 -6.65 -0.84
CA ILE A 7 -2.65 -6.39 0.35
C ILE A 7 -3.21 -5.23 1.16
N LEU A 8 -3.63 -4.13 0.52
CA LEU A 8 -4.21 -2.99 1.24
C LEU A 8 -5.51 -3.36 1.92
N ASN A 9 -6.39 -4.10 1.24
CA ASN A 9 -7.65 -4.53 1.82
C ASN A 9 -7.44 -5.52 2.98
N GLU A 10 -6.44 -6.40 2.91
CA GLU A 10 -6.08 -7.26 4.03
C GLU A 10 -5.68 -6.44 5.26
N ILE A 11 -4.82 -5.43 5.08
CA ILE A 11 -4.38 -4.55 6.18
C ILE A 11 -5.55 -3.72 6.73
N LEU A 12 -6.41 -3.19 5.85
CA LEU A 12 -7.58 -2.40 6.25
C LEU A 12 -8.60 -3.27 7.02
N ASP A 13 -8.86 -4.49 6.55
CA ASP A 13 -9.78 -5.44 7.20
C ASP A 13 -9.24 -5.88 8.57
N ASP A 14 -7.94 -6.19 8.66
CA ASP A 14 -7.24 -6.47 9.93
C ASP A 14 -7.33 -5.29 10.92
N ALA A 15 -7.31 -4.05 10.40
CA ALA A 15 -7.51 -2.83 11.19
C ALA A 15 -8.99 -2.50 11.48
N GLY A 16 -9.94 -3.30 10.99
CA GLY A 16 -11.38 -3.08 11.16
C GLY A 16 -11.92 -1.89 10.36
N ARG A 17 -11.28 -1.54 9.25
CA ARG A 17 -11.63 -0.42 8.36
C ARG A 17 -12.30 -0.92 7.07
N GLU A 18 -12.99 -0.02 6.38
CA GLU A 18 -13.61 -0.37 5.10
C GLU A 18 -12.58 -0.63 4.01
N THR A 19 -12.70 -1.78 3.34
CA THR A 19 -11.89 -2.15 2.18
C THR A 19 -12.22 -1.26 0.98
N VAL A 20 -11.21 -0.99 0.15
CA VAL A 20 -11.34 -0.20 -1.09
C VAL A 20 -11.44 -1.11 -2.31
N SER A 21 -12.42 -0.83 -3.18
CA SER A 21 -12.56 -1.57 -4.46
C SER A 21 -11.76 -0.94 -5.59
N VAL A 22 -11.46 0.36 -5.50
CA VAL A 22 -10.73 1.12 -6.52
C VAL A 22 -9.64 1.95 -5.84
N LEU A 23 -8.40 1.76 -6.28
CA LEU A 23 -7.28 2.59 -5.87
C LEU A 23 -7.13 3.79 -6.80
N SER A 24 -7.43 4.96 -6.28
CA SER A 24 -7.04 6.22 -6.91
C SER A 24 -5.56 6.49 -6.62
N PRO A 25 -4.73 6.86 -7.60
CA PRO A 25 -3.32 7.17 -7.38
C PRO A 25 -3.11 8.38 -6.44
N ASN A 26 -4.14 9.22 -6.28
CA ASN A 26 -4.11 10.38 -5.38
C ASN A 26 -4.39 10.02 -3.91
N LEU A 27 -4.81 8.78 -3.61
CA LEU A 27 -5.06 8.34 -2.24
C LEU A 27 -3.76 8.38 -1.43
N ARG A 28 -3.83 8.99 -0.26
CA ARG A 28 -2.73 9.10 0.68
C ARG A 28 -2.81 8.00 1.72
N LEU A 29 -1.68 7.32 1.95
CA LEU A 29 -1.59 6.20 2.88
C LEU A 29 -1.98 6.61 4.32
N LYS A 30 -1.50 7.76 4.79
CA LYS A 30 -1.77 8.23 6.15
C LYS A 30 -3.08 8.99 6.27
N GLU A 31 -3.30 9.96 5.39
CA GLU A 31 -4.42 10.89 5.53
C GLU A 31 -5.76 10.31 5.09
N ASP A 32 -5.77 9.49 4.04
CA ASP A 32 -7.01 8.94 3.49
C ASP A 32 -7.27 7.50 3.99
N LEU A 33 -6.23 6.66 4.07
CA LEU A 33 -6.36 5.26 4.52
C LEU A 33 -6.11 5.08 6.03
N GLY A 34 -5.65 6.13 6.71
CA GLY A 34 -5.37 6.09 8.15
C GLY A 34 -4.18 5.21 8.54
N MET A 35 -3.32 4.84 7.58
CA MET A 35 -2.23 3.90 7.83
C MET A 35 -1.18 4.50 8.74
N ASP A 36 -0.88 3.81 9.83
CA ASP A 36 0.19 4.18 10.74
C ASP A 36 1.55 3.55 10.34
N SER A 37 2.57 3.78 11.16
CA SER A 37 3.92 3.26 10.91
C SER A 37 4.00 1.73 10.93
N LEU A 38 3.13 1.06 11.69
CA LEU A 38 3.08 -0.40 11.75
C LEU A 38 2.45 -0.95 10.47
N GLU A 39 1.33 -0.38 10.04
CA GLU A 39 0.62 -0.77 8.83
C GLU A 39 1.48 -0.55 7.58
N MET A 40 2.23 0.56 7.52
CA MET A 40 3.19 0.81 6.45
C MET A 40 4.31 -0.24 6.44
N ALA A 41 4.83 -0.64 7.60
CA ALA A 41 5.86 -1.70 7.67
C ALA A 41 5.31 -3.05 7.21
N VAL A 42 4.07 -3.40 7.57
CA VAL A 42 3.39 -4.61 7.08
C VAL A 42 3.20 -4.55 5.57
N LEU A 43 2.77 -3.40 5.03
CA LEU A 43 2.63 -3.18 3.59
C LEU A 43 3.97 -3.41 2.85
N THR A 44 5.07 -2.86 3.37
CA THR A 44 6.41 -3.05 2.80
C THR A 44 6.77 -4.53 2.70
N VAL A 45 6.69 -5.26 3.81
CA VAL A 45 7.07 -6.69 3.86
C VAL A 45 6.18 -7.53 2.96
N LYS A 46 4.86 -7.27 2.94
CA LYS A 46 3.92 -8.01 2.09
C LYS A 46 4.15 -7.74 0.60
N LEU A 47 4.40 -6.48 0.23
CA LEU A 47 4.72 -6.13 -1.16
C LEU A 47 6.02 -6.78 -1.61
N GLU A 48 7.09 -6.67 -0.83
CA GLU A 48 8.38 -7.30 -1.15
C GLU A 48 8.24 -8.81 -1.28
N ALA A 49 7.49 -9.47 -0.38
CA ALA A 49 7.26 -10.92 -0.46
C ALA A 49 6.46 -11.35 -1.70
N MET A 50 5.53 -10.52 -2.17
CA MET A 50 4.63 -10.83 -3.29
C MET A 50 5.19 -10.43 -4.66
N THR A 51 5.91 -9.31 -4.73
CA THR A 51 6.40 -8.72 -5.99
C THR A 51 7.93 -8.75 -6.11
N GLY A 52 8.65 -8.95 -5.00
CA GLY A 52 10.11 -8.83 -4.94
C GLY A 52 10.61 -7.37 -4.93
N VAL A 53 9.71 -6.39 -4.84
CA VAL A 53 10.04 -4.96 -4.91
C VAL A 53 9.83 -4.29 -3.55
N ASP A 54 10.89 -3.73 -2.98
CA ASP A 54 10.79 -2.81 -1.85
C ASP A 54 10.41 -1.41 -2.35
N VAL A 55 9.13 -1.08 -2.25
CA VAL A 55 8.58 0.19 -2.73
C VAL A 55 9.03 1.39 -1.90
N PHE A 56 9.62 1.19 -0.72
CA PHE A 56 10.13 2.26 0.15
C PHE A 56 11.66 2.41 0.06
N ALA A 57 12.36 1.58 -0.72
CA ALA A 57 13.81 1.62 -0.85
C ALA A 57 14.33 2.94 -1.46
N ASN A 58 13.58 3.53 -2.39
CA ASN A 58 13.99 4.72 -3.15
C ASN A 58 13.55 6.05 -2.49
N GLY A 59 12.87 6.02 -1.35
CA GLY A 59 12.48 7.23 -0.62
C GLY A 59 11.14 7.13 0.08
N VAL A 60 10.60 8.29 0.46
CA VAL A 60 9.34 8.38 1.20
C VAL A 60 8.16 8.27 0.25
N VAL A 61 7.46 7.14 0.28
CA VAL A 61 6.17 6.95 -0.39
C VAL A 61 5.03 7.42 0.51
N ARG A 62 4.10 8.18 -0.06
CA ARG A 62 2.96 8.81 0.60
C ARG A 62 1.64 8.49 -0.08
N THR A 63 1.64 8.24 -1.38
CA THR A 63 0.42 7.98 -2.16
C THR A 63 0.43 6.62 -2.81
N ILE A 64 -0.76 6.16 -3.20
CA ILE A 64 -0.91 4.93 -3.97
C ILE A 64 -0.25 5.02 -5.34
N GLY A 65 -0.30 6.18 -6.00
CA GLY A 65 0.33 6.40 -7.30
C GLY A 65 1.84 6.16 -7.25
N GLU A 66 2.49 6.64 -6.20
CA GLU A 66 3.94 6.42 -5.99
C GLU A 66 4.26 4.92 -5.82
N ILE A 67 3.44 4.16 -5.09
CA ILE A 67 3.60 2.69 -5.00
C ILE A 67 3.45 2.05 -6.38
N GLN A 68 2.41 2.44 -7.13
CA GLN A 68 2.14 1.89 -8.45
C GLN A 68 3.29 2.19 -9.44
N GLU A 69 3.89 3.38 -9.36
CA GLU A 69 5.07 3.73 -10.15
C GLU A 69 6.26 2.82 -9.81
N GLN A 70 6.54 2.58 -8.52
CA GLN A 70 7.63 1.67 -8.12
C GLN A 70 7.39 0.22 -8.58
N LEU A 71 6.13 -0.25 -8.57
CA LEU A 71 5.77 -1.60 -9.02
C LEU A 71 5.73 -1.75 -10.55
N SER A 72 5.67 -0.64 -11.28
CA SER A 72 5.63 -0.63 -12.75
C SER A 72 6.99 -0.35 -13.39
N ALA A 73 8.01 -0.03 -12.58
CA ALA A 73 9.39 0.23 -13.00
C ALA A 73 10.19 -1.07 -13.17
#